data_AF-A0A3D5Q673-F1
#
_entry.id   AF-A0A3D5Q673-F1
#
_cell.length_a   1.000
_cell.length_b   1.000
_cell.length_c   1.000
_cell.angle_alpha   90.00
_cell.angle_beta   90.00
_cell.angle_gamma   90.00
#
_symmetry.space_group_name_H-M   'P 1'
#
loop_
_entity.id
_entity.type
_entity.pdbx_description
1 polymer ?
#
loop_
_entity_poly.entity_id
_entity_poly.type
_entity_poly.pdbx_seq_one_letter_code
_entity_poly.pdbx_strand_id
1 'polypeptide(L)' 'MSFVLVTGASSGTGEVFARQLAAEKQNLILVARRAGKLEALAKRRNAIVIPGLHSLLLIWSSKFAPRWLSRRVTGQLQK' A
#
# COMPACT_ATOMS: atom_id res chain seq x y z
N MET A 1 -15.80 -12.65 5.14
CA MET A 1 -14.44 -12.20 5.52
C MET A 1 -14.50 -10.72 5.85
N SER A 2 -14.10 -10.29 7.05
CA SER A 2 -13.99 -8.88 7.42
C SER A 2 -12.53 -8.43 7.34
N PHE A 3 -12.29 -7.20 6.88
CA PHE A 3 -10.99 -6.55 6.84
C PHE A 3 -11.02 -5.26 7.65
N VAL A 4 -9.94 -5.00 8.37
CA VAL A 4 -9.76 -3.76 9.15
C VAL A 4 -8.71 -2.88 8.48
N LEU A 5 -9.10 -1.67 8.14
CA LEU A 5 -8.22 -0.65 7.55
C LEU A 5 -7.62 0.22 8.66
N VAL A 6 -6.29 0.24 8.74
CA VAL A 6 -5.57 1.09 9.70
C VAL A 6 -4.75 2.14 8.93
N THR A 7 -5.19 3.38 8.98
CA THR A 7 -4.47 4.53 8.43
C THR A 7 -3.45 5.07 9.43
N GLY A 8 -2.29 5.53 8.95
CA GLY A 8 -1.23 6.01 9.84
C GLY A 8 -0.54 4.88 10.61
N ALA A 9 -0.62 3.64 10.13
CA ALA A 9 -0.10 2.44 10.81
C ALA A 9 1.43 2.41 10.99
N SER A 10 2.16 3.40 10.48
CA SER A 10 3.62 3.50 10.62
C SER A 10 4.11 4.09 11.95
N SER A 11 3.24 4.76 12.72
CA SER A 11 3.64 5.43 13.97
C SER A 11 2.47 5.83 14.85
N GLY A 12 2.72 5.98 16.15
CA GLY A 12 1.74 6.49 17.11
C GLY A 12 0.59 5.51 17.33
N THR A 13 -0.61 6.03 17.54
CA THR A 13 -1.79 5.22 17.88
C THR A 13 -2.13 4.20 16.79
N GLY A 14 -1.95 4.56 15.51
CA GLY A 14 -2.18 3.64 14.39
C GLY A 14 -1.26 2.42 14.41
N GLU A 15 -0.01 2.58 14.86
CA GLU A 15 0.92 1.46 15.00
C GLU A 15 0.49 0.52 16.14
N VAL A 16 0.05 1.09 17.27
CA VAL A 16 -0.42 0.31 18.43
C VAL A 16 -1.64 -0.51 18.06
N PHE A 17 -2.64 0.10 17.42
CA PHE A 17 -3.84 -0.61 16.94
C PHE A 17 -3.49 -1.67 15.91
N ALA A 18 -2.62 -1.36 14.93
CA ALA A 18 -2.18 -2.34 13.94
C ALA A 18 -1.54 -3.56 14.62
N ARG A 19 -0.73 -3.37 15.67
CA ARG A 19 -0.11 -4.48 16.41
C ARG A 19 -1.13 -5.31 17.20
N GLN A 20 -2.06 -4.67 17.90
CA GLN A 20 -3.09 -5.39 18.67
C GLN A 20 -4.01 -6.20 17.76
N LEU A 21 -4.57 -5.57 16.72
CA LEU A 21 -5.44 -6.26 15.76
C LEU A 21 -4.71 -7.40 15.03
N ALA A 22 -3.41 -7.23 14.79
CA ALA A 22 -2.62 -8.28 14.16
C ALA A 22 -2.33 -9.44 15.13
N ALA A 23 -2.25 -9.18 16.44
CA ALA A 23 -2.14 -10.22 17.46
C ALA A 23 -3.42 -11.04 17.56
N GLU A 24 -4.57 -10.41 17.33
CA GLU A 24 -5.89 -11.05 17.25
C GLU A 24 -6.13 -11.82 15.93
N LYS A 25 -5.14 -11.89 15.04
CA LYS A 25 -5.22 -12.57 13.72
C LYS A 25 -6.31 -12.01 12.80
N GLN A 26 -6.66 -10.73 12.94
CA GLN A 26 -7.57 -10.05 12.01
C GLN A 26 -6.91 -9.83 10.65
N ASN A 27 -7.71 -9.81 9.58
CA ASN A 27 -7.21 -9.44 8.25
C ASN A 27 -7.03 -7.92 8.19
N LEU A 28 -5.79 -7.46 8.00
CA LEU A 28 -5.45 -6.05 8.11
C LEU A 28 -5.02 -5.45 6.77
N ILE A 29 -5.47 -4.22 6.54
CA ILE A 29 -4.98 -3.34 5.49
C ILE A 29 -4.28 -2.16 6.17
N LEU A 30 -2.97 -2.05 6.00
CA LEU A 30 -2.15 -1.04 6.65
C LEU A 30 -1.76 0.04 5.64
N VAL A 31 -2.06 1.30 5.97
CA VAL A 31 -1.78 2.45 5.10
C VAL A 31 -0.90 3.46 5.82
N ALA A 32 0.25 3.79 5.24
CA ALA A 32 1.10 4.86 5.75
C ALA A 32 2.02 5.46 4.69
N ARG A 33 2.43 6.72 4.92
CA ARG A 33 3.37 7.43 4.04
C ARG A 33 4.81 6.91 4.14
N ARG A 34 5.22 6.40 5.31
CA ARG A 34 6.58 5.91 5.57
C ARG A 34 6.64 4.39 5.39
N ALA A 35 7.10 3.95 4.21
CA ALA A 35 7.13 2.55 3.80
C ALA A 35 7.96 1.65 4.74
N GLY A 36 9.16 2.07 5.14
CA GLY A 36 10.10 1.21 5.86
C GLY A 36 9.58 0.67 7.20
N LYS A 37 8.86 1.47 7.98
CA LYS A 37 8.25 1.00 9.24
C LYS A 37 7.05 0.07 9.02
N LEU A 38 6.31 0.32 7.94
CA LEU A 38 5.10 -0.42 7.61
C LEU A 38 5.43 -1.84 7.12
N GLU A 39 6.47 -1.97 6.30
CA GLU A 39 6.96 -3.25 5.78
C GLU A 39 7.49 -4.16 6.90
N ALA A 40 8.20 -3.59 7.89
CA ALA A 40 8.66 -4.35 9.05
C ALA A 40 7.50 -4.91 9.89
N LEU A 41 6.40 -4.15 10.00
CA LEU A 41 5.20 -4.56 10.73
C LEU A 41 4.43 -5.66 9.98
N ALA A 42 4.39 -5.57 8.65
CA ALA A 42 3.73 -6.55 7.80
C ALA A 42 4.53 -7.84 7.56
N LYS A 43 5.86 -7.80 7.54
CA LYS A 43 6.68 -9.02 7.43
C LYS A 43 6.39 -10.05 8.53
N ARG A 44 5.81 -9.62 9.65
CA ARG A 44 5.44 -10.50 10.78
C ARG A 44 4.03 -11.09 10.68
N ARG A 45 3.16 -10.64 9.74
CA ARG A 45 1.70 -10.90 9.77
C ARG A 45 1.07 -10.91 8.36
N ASN A 46 -0.06 -11.59 8.17
CA ASN A 46 -0.85 -11.50 6.91
C ASN A 46 -1.56 -10.14 6.82
N ALA A 47 -0.83 -9.09 6.44
CA ALA A 47 -1.35 -7.75 6.26
C ALA A 47 -1.04 -7.22 4.86
N ILE A 48 -2.04 -6.61 4.22
CA ILE A 48 -1.86 -5.90 2.96
C ILE A 48 -1.26 -4.53 3.29
N VAL A 49 -0.10 -4.23 2.70
CA VAL A 49 0.63 -2.98 2.92
C VAL A 49 0.45 -2.08 1.71
N ILE A 50 0.03 -0.85 1.95
CA ILE A 50 0.03 0.19 0.92
C ILE A 50 1.09 1.24 1.30
N PRO A 51 2.36 1.02 0.90
CA PRO A 51 3.42 1.99 1.16
C PRO A 51 3.29 3.17 0.18
N GLY A 52 3.24 4.38 0.73
CA GLY A 52 3.00 5.60 -0.06
C GLY A 52 3.96 5.87 -1.23
N LEU A 53 5.20 5.36 -1.23
CA LEU A 53 6.16 5.68 -2.29
C LEU A 53 5.98 4.85 -3.57
N HIS A 54 5.75 3.54 -3.47
CA HIS A 54 5.58 2.68 -4.66
C HIS A 54 4.30 3.05 -5.42
N SER A 55 3.21 3.33 -4.69
CA SER A 55 1.96 3.79 -5.30
C SER A 55 2.14 5.16 -5.96
N LEU A 56 2.92 6.06 -5.35
CA LEU A 56 3.25 7.35 -5.97
C LEU A 56 4.09 7.18 -7.24
N LEU A 57 5.07 6.27 -7.26
CA LEU A 57 5.90 5.98 -8.44
C LEU A 57 5.08 5.37 -9.58
N LEU A 58 4.11 4.51 -9.27
CA LEU A 58 3.15 3.94 -10.24
C LEU A 58 2.21 4.99 -10.82
N ILE A 59 1.76 5.95 -10.01
CA ILE A 59 0.96 7.08 -10.49
C ILE A 59 1.84 8.04 -11.31
N TRP A 60 3.08 8.29 -10.87
CA TRP A 60 4.03 9.16 -11.56
C TRP A 60 4.52 8.58 -12.88
N SER A 61 4.64 7.26 -13.03
CA SER A 61 5.07 6.64 -14.28
C SER A 61 4.10 6.96 -15.42
N SER A 62 2.80 7.04 -15.11
CA SER A 62 1.76 7.45 -16.06
C SER A 62 1.89 8.94 -16.45
N LYS A 63 2.39 9.77 -15.53
CA LYS A 63 2.57 11.22 -15.76
C LYS A 63 3.86 11.55 -16.51
N PHE A 64 4.91 10.73 -16.36
CA PHE A 64 6.21 10.91 -17.01
C PHE A 64 6.41 10.01 -18.24
N ALA A 65 5.46 9.14 -18.56
CA ALA A 65 5.48 8.36 -19.79
C ALA A 65 5.50 9.31 -21.02
N PRO A 66 6.51 9.21 -21.90
CA PRO A 66 6.49 9.90 -23.17
C PRO A 66 5.23 9.54 -23.95
N ARG A 67 4.64 10.49 -24.68
CA ARG A 67 3.33 10.30 -25.35
C ARG A 67 3.26 9.05 -26.24
N TRP A 68 4.39 8.63 -26.83
CA TRP A 68 4.48 7.41 -27.64
C TRP A 68 4.28 6.13 -26.82
N LEU A 69 4.70 6.13 -25.56
CA LEU A 69 4.60 4.99 -24.65
C LEU A 69 3.17 4.89 -24.10
N SER A 70 2.58 6.01 -23.66
CA SER A 70 1.18 6.04 -23.21
C SER A 70 0.24 5.52 -24.30
N ARG A 71 0.47 5.93 -25.57
CA ARG A 71 -0.34 5.49 -26.71
C ARG A 71 -0.22 3.99 -26.99
N ARG A 72 0.97 3.39 -26.81
CA ARG A 72 1.14 1.93 -26.96
C ARG A 72 0.41 1.16 -25.86
N VAL A 73 0.50 1.63 -24.63
CA VAL A 73 -0.12 0.95 -23.47
C VAL A 73 -1.64 0.98 -23.59
N THR A 74 -2.23 2.13 -23.92
CA THR A 74 -3.70 2.23 -24.09
C THR A 74 -4.19 1.39 -25.28
N GLY A 75 -3.46 1.35 -26.39
CA GLY A 75 -3.83 0.53 -27.55
C GLY A 75 -3.76 -0.98 -27.31
N GLN A 76 -3.06 -1.43 -26.27
CA GLN A 76 -3.01 -2.84 -25.85
C GLN A 76 -4.12 -3.20 -24.87
N LEU A 77 -4.68 -2.23 -24.14
CA LEU A 77 -5.76 -2.42 -23.18
C LEU A 77 -7.16 -2.43 -23.79
N GLN A 78 -7.31 -1.93 -25.02
CA GLN A 78 -8.58 -1.87 -25.76
C GLN A 78 -8.75 -3.01 -26.78
N LYS A 79 -7.94 -4.06 -26.72
CA LYS A 79 -8.14 -5.32 -27.46
C LYS A 79 -8.76 -6.36 -26.53
#